data_AF-A0A142WY09-F1
#
_entry.id   AF-A0A142WY09-F1
#
_cell.length_a   1.000
_cell.length_b   1.000
_cell.length_c   1.000
_cell.angle_alpha   90.00
_cell.angle_beta   90.00
_cell.angle_gamma   90.00
#
_symmetry.space_group_name_H-M   'P 1'
#
loop_
_entity.id
_entity.type
_entity.pdbx_description
1 polymer ?
#
loop_
_entity_poly.entity_id
_entity_poly.type
_entity_poly.pdbx_seq_one_letter_code
_entity_poly.pdbx_strand_id
1 'polypeptide(L)'
;MHAQEWIARFGRRQRIIGAAQLRRVLGRQSKECTWCGAAVPPRRSRWCGQPCVDAFLSLQPAAIFQAVSKRDRGVCSLCGCDTERIRRIVNALRRRREFGGARIYLIALKKEGFRTGLFSVRRLWEADHIVPVCEGGGLCRADGYRTLCQPCHKRVTADLARRRRKAA
;
A
#
# COMPACT_ATOMS: atom_id res chain seq x y z
N MET A 1 -17.07 -13.42 16.69
CA MET A 1 -16.87 -12.16 15.94
C MET A 1 -16.28 -12.45 14.58
N HIS A 2 -16.77 -11.81 13.53
CA HIS A 2 -16.22 -11.90 12.18
C HIS A 2 -15.00 -10.96 12.02
N ALA A 3 -14.00 -11.32 11.21
CA ALA A 3 -12.78 -10.51 11.06
C ALA A 3 -13.06 -9.07 10.60
N GLN A 4 -14.03 -8.90 9.68
CA GLN A 4 -14.45 -7.57 9.21
C GLN A 4 -14.95 -6.67 10.34
N GLU A 5 -15.70 -7.22 11.30
CA GLU A 5 -16.24 -6.48 12.45
C GLU A 5 -15.10 -6.04 13.38
N TRP A 6 -14.16 -6.95 13.66
CA TRP A 6 -12.98 -6.63 14.46
C TRP A 6 -12.13 -5.54 13.81
N ILE A 7 -11.93 -5.60 12.49
CA ILE A 7 -11.17 -4.58 11.76
C ILE A 7 -11.85 -3.22 11.87
N ALA A 8 -13.16 -3.17 11.68
CA ALA A 8 -13.92 -1.93 11.79
C ALA A 8 -13.80 -1.30 13.20
N ARG A 9 -13.85 -2.14 14.24
CA ARG A 9 -13.84 -1.67 15.63
C ARG A 9 -12.45 -1.37 16.21
N PHE A 10 -11.44 -2.17 15.83
CA PHE A 10 -10.13 -2.15 16.50
C PHE A 10 -8.94 -2.11 15.53
N GLY A 11 -9.12 -2.61 14.31
CA GLY A 11 -8.03 -2.77 13.34
C GLY A 11 -7.60 -1.48 12.63
N ARG A 12 -8.43 -0.44 12.67
CA ARG A 12 -8.25 0.82 11.92
C ARG A 12 -6.96 1.61 12.23
N ARG A 13 -6.28 1.32 13.34
CA ARG A 13 -4.96 1.91 13.65
C ARG A 13 -3.77 1.03 13.28
N GLN A 14 -3.99 -0.08 12.57
CA GLN A 14 -2.94 -0.96 12.08
C GLN A 14 -2.74 -0.79 10.58
N ARG A 15 -1.49 -0.81 10.13
CA ARG A 15 -1.19 -0.75 8.69
C ARG A 15 -1.37 -2.11 8.01
N ILE A 16 -0.93 -3.17 8.69
CA ILE A 16 -0.88 -4.55 8.19
C ILE A 16 -1.26 -5.45 9.35
N ILE A 17 -1.97 -6.53 9.05
CA ILE A 17 -2.18 -7.62 9.99
C ILE A 17 -1.95 -8.95 9.28
N GLY A 18 -1.06 -9.77 9.85
CA GLY A 18 -0.81 -11.12 9.36
C GLY A 18 -1.88 -12.11 9.83
N ALA A 19 -2.05 -13.22 9.12
CA ALA A 19 -3.08 -14.21 9.46
C ALA A 19 -2.92 -14.77 10.88
N ALA A 20 -1.69 -15.02 11.34
CA ALA A 20 -1.44 -15.51 12.70
C ALA A 20 -1.86 -14.51 13.79
N GLN A 21 -1.55 -13.22 13.58
CA GLN A 21 -1.97 -12.16 14.49
C GLN A 21 -3.48 -11.98 14.48
N LEU A 22 -4.10 -11.99 13.30
CA LEU A 22 -5.56 -11.91 13.16
C LEU A 22 -6.27 -13.06 13.88
N ARG A 23 -5.75 -14.28 13.78
CA ARG A 23 -6.26 -15.44 14.55
C ARG A 23 -6.19 -15.21 16.05
N ARG A 24 -5.05 -14.70 16.55
CA ARG A 24 -4.84 -14.43 17.97
C ARG A 24 -5.84 -13.41 18.52
N VAL A 25 -6.00 -12.27 17.84
CA VAL A 25 -6.90 -11.19 18.31
C VAL A 25 -8.39 -11.57 18.19
N LEU A 26 -8.72 -12.52 17.32
CA LEU A 26 -10.08 -13.07 17.17
C LEU A 26 -10.33 -14.30 18.05
N GLY A 27 -9.35 -14.78 18.81
CA GLY A 27 -9.48 -15.98 19.65
C GLY A 27 -9.70 -17.28 18.87
N ARG A 28 -9.16 -17.39 17.64
CA ARG A 28 -9.42 -18.55 16.76
C ARG A 28 -8.73 -19.82 17.24
N GLN A 29 -9.50 -20.89 17.39
CA GLN A 29 -9.01 -22.22 17.73
C GLN A 29 -8.57 -23.02 16.49
N SER A 30 -7.96 -24.18 16.73
CA SER A 30 -7.65 -25.13 15.65
C SER A 30 -8.92 -25.47 14.87
N LYS A 31 -8.80 -25.61 13.55
CA LYS A 31 -9.93 -25.88 12.63
C LYS A 31 -11.03 -24.80 12.57
N GLU A 32 -10.80 -23.62 13.11
CA GLU A 32 -11.65 -22.45 12.84
C GLU A 32 -11.06 -21.57 11.73
N CYS A 33 -11.93 -21.04 10.87
CA CYS A 33 -11.55 -20.13 9.81
C CYS A 33 -11.04 -18.81 10.39
N THR A 34 -9.89 -18.36 9.90
CA THR A 34 -9.24 -17.11 10.33
C THR A 34 -10.14 -15.89 10.12
N TRP A 35 -10.91 -15.87 9.03
CA TRP A 35 -11.76 -14.73 8.68
C TRP A 35 -13.13 -14.80 9.38
N CYS A 36 -13.97 -15.76 9.00
CA CYS A 36 -15.36 -15.82 9.47
C CYS A 36 -15.56 -16.63 10.75
N GLY A 37 -14.61 -17.49 11.15
CA GLY A 37 -14.75 -18.36 12.32
C GLY A 37 -15.45 -19.69 12.06
N ALA A 38 -16.03 -19.91 10.88
CA ALA A 38 -16.63 -21.20 10.52
C ALA A 38 -15.62 -22.36 10.55
N ALA A 39 -16.13 -23.58 10.70
CA ALA A 39 -15.32 -24.80 10.64
C ALA A 39 -14.53 -24.89 9.32
N VAL A 40 -13.26 -25.28 9.42
CA VAL A 40 -12.36 -25.48 8.29
C VAL A 40 -12.50 -26.92 7.80
N PRO A 41 -12.73 -27.15 6.49
CA PRO A 41 -12.92 -28.50 5.97
C PRO A 41 -11.64 -29.35 6.11
N PRO A 42 -11.75 -30.69 5.98
CA PRO A 42 -10.61 -31.58 5.97
C PRO A 42 -9.52 -31.12 4.99
N ARG A 43 -8.24 -31.45 5.29
CA ARG A 43 -7.05 -31.06 4.51
C ARG A 43 -6.71 -29.56 4.46
N ARG A 44 -7.56 -28.68 5.01
CA ARG A 44 -7.24 -27.25 5.24
C ARG A 44 -6.97 -26.99 6.72
N SER A 45 -6.28 -25.87 7.01
CA SER A 45 -5.87 -25.51 8.37
C SER A 45 -6.37 -24.16 8.88
N ARG A 46 -6.54 -23.16 8.00
CA ARG A 46 -6.78 -21.76 8.42
C ARG A 46 -7.98 -21.08 7.77
N TRP A 47 -8.57 -21.65 6.72
CA TRP A 47 -9.61 -21.00 5.92
C TRP A 47 -10.68 -22.00 5.50
N CYS A 48 -11.95 -21.63 5.62
CA CYS A 48 -13.06 -22.47 5.17
C CYS A 48 -13.13 -22.53 3.63
N GLY A 49 -12.82 -21.42 2.94
CA GLY A 49 -13.00 -21.27 1.50
C GLY A 49 -12.20 -20.12 0.90
N GLN A 50 -12.15 -20.07 -0.43
CA GLN A 50 -11.51 -19.01 -1.20
C GLN A 50 -12.05 -17.61 -0.86
N PRO A 51 -13.37 -17.39 -0.64
CA PRO A 51 -13.88 -16.06 -0.29
C PRO A 51 -13.25 -15.45 0.97
N CYS A 52 -12.95 -16.27 1.98
CA CYS A 52 -12.27 -15.82 3.20
C CYS A 52 -10.78 -15.53 2.98
N VAL A 53 -10.14 -16.29 2.08
CA VAL A 53 -8.75 -16.04 1.67
C VAL A 53 -8.69 -14.71 0.92
N ASP A 54 -9.57 -14.49 -0.06
CA ASP A 54 -9.60 -13.28 -0.87
C ASP A 54 -9.92 -12.05 -0.04
N ALA A 55 -10.88 -12.14 0.89
CA ALA A 55 -11.20 -11.06 1.79
C ALA A 55 -9.98 -10.66 2.64
N PHE A 56 -9.23 -11.62 3.17
CA PHE A 56 -8.00 -11.36 3.91
C PHE A 56 -6.88 -10.79 3.01
N LEU A 57 -6.66 -11.40 1.84
CA LEU A 57 -5.64 -10.97 0.89
C LEU A 57 -5.92 -9.56 0.34
N SER A 58 -7.18 -9.16 0.20
CA SER A 58 -7.59 -7.82 -0.25
C SER A 58 -7.09 -6.69 0.66
N LEU A 59 -6.72 -6.99 1.91
CA LEU A 59 -6.15 -6.05 2.86
C LEU A 59 -4.62 -6.07 2.88
N GLN A 60 -3.99 -6.98 2.16
CA GLN A 60 -2.54 -7.13 2.17
C GLN A 60 -1.88 -6.11 1.22
N PRO A 61 -0.67 -5.62 1.55
CA PRO A 61 -0.01 -4.58 0.78
C PRO A 61 0.13 -4.88 -0.72
N ALA A 62 0.32 -6.15 -1.10
CA ALA A 62 0.44 -6.56 -2.48
C ALA A 62 -0.87 -6.35 -3.26
N ALA A 63 -2.00 -6.78 -2.71
CA ALA A 63 -3.31 -6.62 -3.33
C ALA A 63 -3.72 -5.13 -3.39
N ILE A 64 -3.47 -4.39 -2.31
CA ILE A 64 -3.68 -2.94 -2.27
C ILE A 64 -2.87 -2.24 -3.36
N PHE A 65 -1.57 -2.54 -3.45
CA PHE A 65 -0.70 -1.94 -4.45
C PHE A 65 -1.19 -2.23 -5.88
N GLN A 66 -1.56 -3.48 -6.17
CA GLN A 66 -2.10 -3.85 -7.48
C GLN A 66 -3.41 -3.12 -7.80
N ALA A 67 -4.35 -3.09 -6.84
CA ALA A 67 -5.64 -2.43 -7.02
C ALA A 67 -5.48 -0.91 -7.26
N VAL A 68 -4.64 -0.24 -6.45
CA VAL A 68 -4.34 1.18 -6.58
C VAL A 68 -3.60 1.46 -7.89
N SER A 69 -2.60 0.63 -8.25
CA SER A 69 -1.87 0.76 -9.50
C SER A 69 -2.79 0.62 -10.72
N LYS A 70 -3.75 -0.31 -10.69
CA LYS A 70 -4.72 -0.52 -11.77
C LYS A 70 -5.68 0.66 -11.89
N ARG A 71 -6.16 1.18 -10.75
CA ARG A 71 -7.11 2.30 -10.67
C ARG A 71 -6.47 3.62 -11.11
N ASP A 72 -5.32 3.96 -10.55
CA ASP A 72 -4.75 5.31 -10.65
C ASP A 72 -3.64 5.43 -11.70
N ARG A 73 -3.13 4.29 -12.20
CA ARG A 73 -2.07 4.21 -13.22
C ARG A 73 -0.80 5.00 -12.86
N GLY A 74 -0.55 5.17 -11.55
CA GLY A 74 0.61 5.90 -11.05
C GLY A 74 0.54 7.43 -11.21
N VAL A 75 -0.64 7.98 -11.46
CA VAL A 75 -0.86 9.44 -11.51
C VAL A 75 -1.07 9.97 -10.10
N CYS A 76 -0.28 10.97 -9.70
CA CYS A 76 -0.39 11.58 -8.38
C CYS A 76 -1.72 12.33 -8.23
N SER A 77 -2.51 11.98 -7.21
CA SER A 77 -3.78 12.63 -6.90
C SER A 77 -3.66 14.09 -6.43
N LEU A 78 -2.47 14.53 -5.98
CA LEU A 78 -2.26 15.91 -5.53
C LEU A 78 -1.70 16.84 -6.60
N CYS A 79 -0.79 16.36 -7.45
CA CYS A 79 -0.11 17.21 -8.43
C CYS A 79 -0.30 16.79 -9.88
N GLY A 80 -1.03 15.70 -10.16
CA GLY A 80 -1.24 15.20 -11.53
C GLY A 80 -0.01 14.57 -12.19
N CYS A 81 1.14 14.51 -11.51
CA CYS A 81 2.36 13.91 -12.05
C CYS A 81 2.15 12.44 -12.46
N ASP A 82 2.29 12.14 -13.75
CA ASP A 82 2.27 10.78 -14.28
C ASP A 82 3.64 10.12 -14.08
N THR A 83 3.77 9.45 -12.94
CA THR A 83 5.03 8.85 -12.52
C THR A 83 5.38 7.59 -13.33
N GLU A 84 4.40 6.91 -13.91
CA GLU A 84 4.62 5.72 -14.76
C GLU A 84 5.07 6.12 -16.16
N ARG A 85 4.60 7.26 -16.70
CA ARG A 85 5.17 7.84 -17.93
C ARG A 85 6.63 8.20 -17.76
N ILE A 86 6.98 8.88 -16.67
CA ILE A 86 8.38 9.20 -16.35
C ILE A 86 9.20 7.91 -16.27
N ARG A 87 8.73 6.91 -15.52
CA ARG A 87 9.41 5.61 -15.39
C ARG A 87 9.61 4.93 -16.75
N ARG A 88 8.61 4.98 -17.64
CA ARG A 88 8.70 4.42 -19.00
C ARG A 88 9.74 5.13 -19.85
N ILE A 89 9.83 6.46 -19.79
CA ILE A 89 10.83 7.25 -20.52
C ILE A 89 12.24 6.86 -20.07
N VAL A 90 12.51 6.89 -18.76
CA VAL A 90 13.83 6.53 -18.22
C VAL A 90 14.22 5.10 -18.59
N ASN A 91 13.28 4.15 -18.51
CA ASN A 91 13.55 2.77 -18.90
C ASN A 91 13.76 2.61 -20.41
N ALA A 92 13.09 3.40 -21.25
CA ALA A 92 13.31 3.39 -22.69
C ALA A 92 14.72 3.88 -23.05
N LEU A 93 15.16 5.00 -22.47
CA LEU A 93 16.52 5.54 -22.67
C LEU A 93 17.57 4.50 -22.28
N ARG A 94 17.37 3.80 -21.16
CA ARG A 94 18.27 2.72 -20.73
C ARG A 94 18.29 1.54 -21.71
N ARG A 95 17.13 1.09 -22.19
CA ARG A 95 17.04 0.00 -23.17
C ARG A 95 17.78 0.32 -24.46
N ARG A 96 17.76 1.59 -24.88
CA ARG A 96 18.49 2.10 -26.05
C ARG A 96 19.97 2.38 -25.77
N ARG A 97 20.47 2.12 -24.55
CA ARG A 97 21.85 2.43 -24.11
C ARG A 97 22.19 3.92 -24.17
N GLU A 98 21.19 4.80 -24.14
CA GLU A 98 21.33 6.26 -24.09
C GLU A 98 21.58 6.73 -22.65
N PHE A 99 22.71 6.32 -22.07
CA PHE A 99 23.00 6.55 -20.65
C PHE A 99 23.11 8.03 -20.27
N GLY A 100 23.57 8.89 -21.17
CA GLY A 100 23.61 10.34 -20.96
C GLY A 100 22.22 10.92 -20.72
N GLY A 101 21.26 10.60 -21.61
CA GLY A 101 19.86 11.01 -21.45
C GLY A 101 19.23 10.43 -20.18
N ALA A 102 19.43 9.14 -19.91
CA ALA A 102 18.91 8.52 -18.69
C ALA A 102 19.48 9.18 -17.42
N ARG A 103 20.76 9.54 -17.42
CA ARG A 103 21.43 10.21 -16.28
C ARG A 103 20.86 11.62 -16.05
N ILE A 104 20.59 12.40 -17.10
CA ILE A 104 19.97 13.72 -16.98
C ILE A 104 18.61 13.62 -16.27
N TYR A 105 17.76 12.67 -16.71
CA TYR A 105 16.47 12.42 -16.06
C TYR A 105 16.62 11.99 -14.60
N LEU A 106 17.57 11.10 -14.27
CA LEU A 106 17.79 10.66 -12.88
C LEU A 106 18.23 11.82 -11.99
N ILE A 107 19.10 12.71 -12.48
CA ILE A 107 19.52 13.91 -11.74
C ILE A 107 18.33 14.84 -11.52
N ALA A 108 17.53 15.10 -12.56
CA ALA A 108 16.33 15.94 -12.45
C ALA A 108 15.34 15.36 -11.43
N LEU A 109 15.04 14.06 -11.52
CA LEU A 109 14.15 13.38 -10.57
C LEU A 109 14.66 13.45 -9.13
N LYS A 110 15.97 13.29 -8.92
CA LYS A 110 16.58 13.42 -7.60
C LYS A 110 16.43 14.83 -7.04
N LYS A 111 16.61 15.87 -7.87
CA LYS A 111 16.39 17.28 -7.48
C LYS A 111 14.94 17.55 -7.06
N GLU A 112 13.99 16.96 -7.77
CA GLU A 112 12.55 17.04 -7.45
C GLU A 112 12.15 16.18 -6.23
N GLY A 113 13.09 15.46 -5.60
CA GLY A 113 12.85 14.68 -4.39
C GLY A 113 12.37 13.25 -4.61
N PHE A 114 12.49 12.73 -5.83
CA PHE A 114 12.26 11.31 -6.11
C PHE A 114 13.46 10.44 -5.69
N ARG A 115 13.18 9.21 -5.28
CA ARG A 115 14.21 8.20 -4.97
C ARG A 115 14.67 7.53 -6.26
N THR A 116 15.85 7.91 -6.71
CA THR A 116 16.52 7.31 -7.87
C THR A 116 17.65 6.38 -7.41
N GLY A 117 17.73 5.17 -7.98
CA GLY A 117 18.91 4.33 -7.83
C GLY A 117 20.06 4.80 -8.72
N LEU A 118 21.25 4.21 -8.53
CA LEU A 118 22.47 4.57 -9.27
C LEU A 118 22.28 4.48 -10.80
N PHE A 119 21.46 3.52 -11.24
CA PHE A 119 21.19 3.28 -12.66
C PHE A 119 19.71 3.06 -12.99
N SER A 120 18.75 3.23 -12.06
CA SER A 120 17.35 2.89 -12.35
C SER A 120 16.33 3.63 -11.48
N VAL A 121 15.10 3.71 -12.00
CA VAL A 121 13.91 4.11 -11.24
C VAL A 121 12.98 2.90 -11.12
N ARG A 122 12.74 2.45 -9.89
CA ARG A 122 11.83 1.31 -9.64
C ARG A 122 10.39 1.78 -9.54
N ARG A 123 10.11 2.64 -8.56
CA ARG A 123 8.78 3.16 -8.27
C ARG A 123 8.91 4.62 -7.87
N LEU A 124 8.08 5.46 -8.48
CA LEU A 124 8.10 6.92 -8.29
C LEU A 124 6.85 7.44 -7.55
N TRP A 125 5.94 6.53 -7.18
CA TRP A 125 4.74 6.80 -6.41
C TRP A 125 4.59 5.86 -5.20
N GLU A 126 3.74 6.21 -4.25
CA GLU A 126 3.40 5.44 -3.06
C GLU A 126 1.87 5.38 -2.89
N ALA A 127 1.36 4.26 -2.37
CA ALA A 127 -0.04 4.11 -1.98
C ALA A 127 -0.20 4.73 -0.58
N ASP A 128 -0.67 5.97 -0.55
CA ASP A 128 -0.89 6.75 0.67
C ASP A 128 -2.29 6.50 1.22
N HIS A 129 -2.44 6.46 2.54
CA HIS A 129 -3.79 6.35 3.12
C HIS A 129 -4.48 7.71 3.05
N ILE A 130 -5.74 7.74 2.62
CA ILE A 130 -6.53 8.98 2.58
C ILE A 130 -6.71 9.52 4.00
N VAL A 131 -7.11 8.64 4.93
CA VAL A 131 -7.06 8.88 6.37
C VAL A 131 -5.79 8.24 6.91
N PRO A 132 -4.88 8.97 7.56
CA PRO A 132 -3.68 8.38 8.15
C PRO A 132 -3.98 7.22 9.10
N VAL A 133 -3.09 6.22 9.13
CA VAL A 133 -3.26 5.04 10.01
C VAL A 133 -3.40 5.44 11.48
N CYS A 134 -2.61 6.41 11.95
CA CYS A 134 -2.71 6.90 13.33
C CYS A 134 -4.05 7.59 13.65
N GLU A 135 -4.78 8.05 12.63
CA GLU A 135 -6.08 8.70 12.72
C GLU A 135 -7.23 7.71 12.41
N GLY A 136 -6.94 6.41 12.17
CA GLY A 136 -7.97 5.38 11.97
C GLY A 136 -8.23 4.97 10.52
N GLY A 137 -7.33 5.27 9.57
CA GLY A 137 -7.51 4.84 8.18
C GLY A 137 -6.81 3.55 7.77
N GLY A 138 -6.25 2.80 8.73
CA GLY A 138 -5.57 1.52 8.50
C GLY A 138 -6.51 0.35 8.21
N LEU A 139 -5.92 -0.79 7.81
CA LEU A 139 -6.60 -2.03 7.40
C LEU A 139 -7.84 -1.78 6.52
N CYS A 140 -7.71 -0.89 5.54
CA CYS A 140 -8.74 -0.57 4.57
C CYS A 140 -8.47 -1.26 3.23
N ARG A 141 -9.48 -1.29 2.35
CA ARG A 141 -9.31 -1.72 0.96
C ARG A 141 -8.81 -0.53 0.14
N ALA A 142 -8.62 -0.74 -1.16
CA ALA A 142 -8.03 0.24 -2.07
C ALA A 142 -8.74 1.61 -2.09
N ASP A 143 -10.03 1.65 -1.76
CA ASP A 143 -10.84 2.87 -1.58
C ASP A 143 -10.29 3.79 -0.47
N GLY A 144 -9.66 3.24 0.56
CA GLY A 144 -8.99 4.02 1.62
C GLY A 144 -7.61 4.55 1.25
N TYR A 145 -7.17 4.34 0.00
CA TYR A 145 -5.86 4.76 -0.50
C TYR A 145 -5.98 5.75 -1.66
N ARG A 146 -4.95 6.60 -1.78
CA ARG A 146 -4.70 7.48 -2.93
C ARG A 146 -3.29 7.28 -3.46
N THR A 147 -3.09 7.46 -4.75
CA THR A 147 -1.75 7.48 -5.35
C THR A 147 -1.10 8.84 -5.12
N LEU A 148 0.11 8.86 -4.55
CA LEU A 148 0.95 10.05 -4.43
C LEU A 148 2.32 9.82 -5.05
N CYS A 149 2.85 10.79 -5.79
CA CYS A 149 4.28 10.77 -6.13
C CYS A 149 5.13 10.88 -4.84
N GLN A 150 6.36 10.36 -4.87
CA GLN A 150 7.24 10.36 -3.69
C GLN A 150 7.43 11.75 -3.04
N PRO A 151 7.63 12.84 -3.79
CA PRO A 151 7.72 14.18 -3.19
C PRO A 151 6.43 14.61 -2.47
N CYS A 152 5.27 14.39 -3.09
CA CYS A 152 3.97 14.68 -2.48
C CYS A 152 3.73 13.83 -1.23
N HIS A 153 4.07 12.54 -1.28
CA HIS A 153 3.96 11.65 -0.12
C HIS A 153 4.85 12.09 1.04
N LYS A 154 6.10 12.49 0.75
CA LYS A 154 7.03 13.04 1.75
C LYS A 154 6.46 14.31 2.40
N ARG A 155 5.87 15.20 1.61
CA ARG A 155 5.24 16.43 2.10
C ARG A 155 4.09 16.14 3.05
N VAL A 156 3.10 15.33 2.64
CA VAL A 156 1.94 15.02 3.50
C VAL A 156 2.34 14.28 4.78
N THR A 157 3.36 13.42 4.71
CA THR A 157 3.91 12.74 5.90
C THR A 157 4.54 13.77 6.86
N ALA A 158 5.30 14.74 6.35
CA ALA A 158 5.89 15.79 7.17
C ALA A 158 4.83 16.71 7.78
N ASP A 159 3.79 17.06 7.02
CA ASP A 159 2.64 17.83 7.51
C ASP A 159 1.91 17.10 8.65
N LEU A 160 1.62 15.82 8.46
CA LEU A 160 1.02 14.98 9.50
C LEU A 160 1.89 14.92 10.76
N ALA A 161 3.20 14.72 10.60
CA ALA A 161 4.13 14.70 11.73
C ALA A 161 4.14 16.03 12.49
N ARG A 162 4.13 17.17 11.78
CA ARG A 162 4.01 18.51 12.38
C ARG A 162 2.71 18.68 13.14
N ARG A 163 1.56 18.33 12.54
CA ARG A 163 0.25 18.43 13.20
C ARG A 163 0.19 17.61 14.49
N ARG A 164 0.68 16.37 14.45
CA ARG A 164 0.70 15.48 15.62
C ARG A 164 1.59 15.97 16.75
N ARG A 165 2.74 16.60 16.43
CA ARG A 165 3.61 17.20 17.45
C ARG A 165 2.98 18.41 18.13
N LYS A 166 2.13 19.17 17.44
CA LYS A 166 1.42 20.33 18.00
C LYS A 166 0.21 19.94 18.87
N ALA A 167 -0.33 18.74 18.66
CA ALA A 167 -1.50 18.23 19.36
C ALA A 167 -1.15 17.31 20.54
N ALA A 168 0.15 17.11 20.80
CA ALA A 168 0.69 16.35 21.93
C ALA A 168 1.27 17.33 22.94
#